data_AF-A0A962SCY5-F1
#
_entry.id   AF-A0A962SCY5-F1
#
_cell.length_a   1.000
_cell.length_b   1.000
_cell.length_c   1.000
_cell.angle_alpha   90.00
_cell.angle_beta   90.00
_cell.angle_gamma   90.00
#
_symmetry.space_group_name_H-M   'P 1'
#
loop_
_entity.id
_entity.type
_entity.pdbx_description
1 polymer ?
#
loop_
_entity_poly.entity_id
_entity_poly.type
_entity_poly.pdbx_seq_one_letter_code
_entity_poly.pdbx_strand_id
1 'polypeptide(L)'
;AWWEEIEHESLRPVPLAGQQIDAFETAEINQHLLERKLVYSAGYGQRGKAHFFLGRLEDISERRHFQIIVSSDEYARDLVSPVAMTLDRTIFLRRQALQRLLWEKVQEISWNKAETALARSLQGWDFSGNPENVLRQAAERFLSVFADHEIGEVMAGEHLGERWEDMLGSHLDSRLELQLRAVRDFLADHLSTLPHLLEEMDEQCLHFYFGMLSPIRKTVYPRLLAAYDRWRESADPEPLRQLVEERVSDWLIACEDILAAHESQSTGGQQRVADTLEQHLERINRD
;
A
#
# COMPACT_ATOMS: atom_id res chain seq x y z
N ALA A 1 18.79 21.00 -18.49
CA ALA A 1 19.55 22.19 -18.08
C ALA A 1 19.28 22.55 -16.62
N TRP A 2 18.05 22.87 -16.20
CA TRP A 2 17.78 23.17 -14.77
C TRP A 2 17.83 21.97 -13.81
N TRP A 3 17.48 20.76 -14.26
CA TRP A 3 17.47 19.57 -13.39
C TRP A 3 18.85 19.16 -12.86
N GLU A 4 19.89 19.25 -13.69
CA GLU A 4 21.28 18.94 -13.31
C GLU A 4 21.83 19.91 -12.24
N GLU A 5 21.31 21.13 -12.18
CA GLU A 5 21.74 22.16 -11.23
C GLU A 5 21.11 21.95 -9.83
N ILE A 6 19.90 21.38 -9.77
CA ILE A 6 19.14 21.23 -8.52
C ILE A 6 19.17 19.82 -7.93
N GLU A 7 19.59 18.80 -8.70
CA GLU A 7 19.62 17.40 -8.24
C GLU A 7 20.56 17.19 -7.03
N HIS A 8 21.59 18.02 -6.90
CA HIS A 8 22.53 17.97 -5.79
C HIS A 8 22.24 18.97 -4.67
N GLU A 9 21.20 19.79 -4.81
CA GLU A 9 20.83 20.72 -3.76
C GLU A 9 20.19 19.98 -2.58
N SER A 10 20.54 20.39 -1.37
CA SER A 10 19.86 19.92 -0.17
C SER A 10 18.43 20.47 -0.14
N LEU A 11 17.51 19.66 0.39
CA LEU A 11 16.15 20.09 0.65
C LEU A 11 16.17 21.33 1.56
N ARG A 12 15.38 22.33 1.17
CA ARG A 12 15.30 23.60 1.90
C ARG A 12 14.10 23.57 2.85
N PRO A 13 14.17 24.28 3.99
CA PRO A 13 13.03 24.46 4.87
C PRO A 13 11.83 25.09 4.14
N VAL A 14 10.63 24.78 4.61
CA VAL A 14 9.37 25.34 4.14
C VAL A 14 9.14 26.69 4.82
N PRO A 15 9.05 27.80 4.06
CA PRO A 15 8.72 29.10 4.63
C PRO A 15 7.22 29.16 4.94
N LEU A 16 6.86 29.16 6.23
CA LEU A 16 5.46 29.15 6.66
C LEU A 16 5.26 30.00 7.91
N ALA A 17 4.22 30.84 7.92
CA ALA A 17 3.89 31.71 9.07
C ALA A 17 5.06 32.59 9.58
N GLY A 18 6.00 32.97 8.71
CA GLY A 18 7.19 33.73 9.09
C GLY A 18 8.33 32.91 9.68
N GLN A 19 8.19 31.58 9.73
CA GLN A 19 9.19 30.61 10.17
C GLN A 19 9.79 29.86 8.98
N GLN A 20 10.90 29.17 9.24
CA GLN A 20 11.56 28.23 8.33
C GLN A 20 11.49 26.85 9.00
N ILE A 21 10.54 26.03 8.57
CA ILE A 21 10.26 24.73 9.20
C ILE A 21 10.92 23.64 8.34
N ASP A 22 11.56 22.65 8.95
CA ASP A 22 12.16 21.54 8.18
C ASP A 22 11.07 20.83 7.34
N ALA A 23 11.41 20.46 6.10
CA ALA A 23 10.44 19.90 5.17
C ALA A 23 9.84 18.57 5.63
N PHE A 24 10.49 17.85 6.54
CA PHE A 24 9.99 16.60 7.12
C PHE A 24 9.22 16.78 8.42
N GLU A 25 9.19 17.99 9.01
CA GLU A 25 8.40 18.32 10.20
C GLU A 25 6.91 18.51 9.85
N THR A 26 6.32 17.43 9.33
CA THR A 26 4.95 17.36 8.82
C THR A 26 3.93 17.78 9.88
N ALA A 27 4.15 17.41 11.15
CA ALA A 27 3.26 17.76 12.25
C ALA A 27 3.24 19.27 12.50
N GLU A 28 4.41 19.91 12.55
CA GLU A 28 4.54 21.37 12.77
C GLU A 28 3.94 22.15 11.59
N ILE A 29 4.23 21.73 10.35
CA ILE A 29 3.65 22.34 9.15
C ILE A 29 2.11 22.24 9.19
N ASN A 30 1.56 21.06 9.53
CA ASN A 30 0.12 20.87 9.56
C ASN A 30 -0.60 21.65 10.66
N GLN A 31 0.04 21.97 11.79
CA GLN A 31 -0.55 22.87 12.80
C GLN A 31 -0.96 24.22 12.20
N HIS A 32 -0.22 24.72 11.22
CA HIS A 32 -0.54 25.96 10.51
C HIS A 32 -1.52 25.79 9.33
N LEU A 33 -1.53 24.62 8.70
CA LEU A 33 -2.27 24.37 7.46
C LEU A 33 -3.69 23.86 7.68
N LEU A 34 -3.94 23.06 8.72
CA LEU A 34 -5.25 22.44 8.94
C LEU A 34 -6.37 23.47 9.15
N GLU A 35 -6.09 24.58 9.84
CA GLU A 35 -7.03 25.71 10.01
C GLU A 35 -7.46 26.32 8.67
N ARG A 36 -6.60 26.23 7.66
CA ARG A 36 -6.82 26.74 6.31
C ARG A 36 -7.41 25.70 5.36
N LYS A 37 -7.82 24.54 5.89
CA LYS A 37 -8.28 23.38 5.10
C LYS A 37 -7.23 22.90 4.10
N LEU A 38 -5.97 22.93 4.51
CA LEU A 38 -4.83 22.39 3.78
C LEU A 38 -4.16 21.29 4.61
N VAL A 39 -3.54 20.34 3.93
CA VAL A 39 -2.73 19.28 4.53
C VAL A 39 -1.47 19.09 3.72
N TYR A 40 -0.37 18.90 4.43
CA TYR A 40 0.95 18.59 3.92
C TYR A 40 1.38 17.21 4.43
N SER A 41 2.16 16.49 3.64
CA SER A 41 2.89 15.32 4.12
C SER A 41 4.25 15.26 3.44
N ALA A 42 5.23 14.83 4.23
CA ALA A 42 6.55 14.49 3.78
C ALA A 42 6.97 13.14 4.36
N GLY A 43 7.67 12.34 3.58
CA GLY A 43 8.21 11.07 4.04
C GLY A 43 9.16 10.46 3.03
N TYR A 44 9.66 9.25 3.31
CA TYR A 44 10.49 8.51 2.38
C TYR A 44 9.71 7.33 1.83
N GLY A 45 9.70 7.20 0.50
CA GLY A 45 9.11 6.05 -0.18
C GLY A 45 10.16 5.01 -0.55
N GLN A 46 9.83 4.21 -1.57
CA GLN A 46 10.72 3.16 -2.05
C GLN A 46 12.10 3.72 -2.41
N ARG A 47 13.14 2.95 -2.04
CA ARG A 47 14.56 3.30 -2.25
C ARG A 47 14.99 4.60 -1.54
N GLY A 48 14.31 4.99 -0.46
CA GLY A 48 14.67 6.15 0.35
C GLY A 48 14.48 7.48 -0.38
N LYS A 49 13.62 7.53 -1.40
CA LYS A 49 13.30 8.77 -2.10
C LYS A 49 12.33 9.58 -1.29
N ALA A 50 12.66 10.86 -1.06
CA ALA A 50 11.75 11.78 -0.39
C ALA A 50 10.49 11.99 -1.24
N HIS A 51 9.36 12.03 -0.57
CA HIS A 51 8.05 12.32 -1.14
C HIS A 51 7.37 13.45 -0.38
N PHE A 52 6.78 14.38 -1.14
CA PHE A 52 6.09 15.54 -0.64
C PHE A 52 4.74 15.69 -1.34
N PHE A 53 3.74 16.16 -0.60
CA PHE A 53 2.55 16.73 -1.20
C PHE A 53 1.94 17.84 -0.35
N LEU A 54 1.21 18.72 -1.03
CA LEU A 54 0.33 19.72 -0.43
C LEU A 54 -1.03 19.61 -1.10
N GLY A 55 -2.08 19.41 -0.32
CA GLY A 55 -3.43 19.29 -0.83
C GLY A 55 -4.47 19.99 0.05
N ARG A 56 -5.69 20.03 -0.47
CA ARG A 56 -6.88 20.46 0.27
C ARG A 56 -7.30 19.35 1.21
N LEU A 57 -7.40 19.68 2.50
CA LEU A 57 -7.95 18.81 3.52
C LEU A 57 -9.43 18.54 3.22
N GLU A 58 -9.80 17.27 3.21
CA GLU A 58 -11.17 16.81 3.02
C GLU A 58 -11.77 16.28 4.32
N ASP A 59 -11.09 15.34 4.97
CA ASP A 59 -11.56 14.68 6.18
C ASP A 59 -10.42 14.40 7.16
N ILE A 60 -10.75 14.39 8.45
CA ILE A 60 -9.91 13.85 9.51
C ILE A 60 -10.80 12.93 10.35
N SER A 61 -10.42 11.67 10.43
CA SER A 61 -11.13 10.66 11.19
C SER A 61 -10.15 9.77 11.97
N GLU A 62 -10.67 8.94 12.87
CA GLU A 62 -9.89 7.94 13.59
C GLU A 62 -10.36 6.55 13.20
N ARG A 63 -9.41 5.64 12.99
CA ARG A 63 -9.67 4.25 12.66
C ARG A 63 -8.63 3.35 13.33
N ARG A 64 -9.06 2.41 14.19
CA ARG A 64 -8.17 1.46 14.89
C ARG A 64 -6.96 2.13 15.57
N HIS A 65 -7.16 3.29 16.22
CA HIS A 65 -6.11 4.10 16.86
C HIS A 65 -5.10 4.76 15.90
N PHE A 66 -5.47 4.88 14.62
CA PHE A 66 -4.76 5.67 13.62
C PHE A 66 -5.58 6.91 13.28
N GLN A 67 -4.90 8.04 13.14
CA GLN A 67 -5.49 9.23 12.55
C GLN A 67 -5.47 9.06 11.03
N ILE A 68 -6.64 9.12 10.40
CA ILE A 68 -6.77 9.10 8.94
C ILE A 68 -6.99 10.53 8.48
N ILE A 69 -6.11 11.04 7.61
CA ILE A 69 -6.24 12.36 7.00
C ILE A 69 -6.43 12.19 5.50
N VAL A 70 -7.59 12.60 4.99
CA VAL A 70 -7.90 12.52 3.56
C VAL A 70 -7.68 13.88 2.91
N SER A 71 -6.93 13.87 1.80
CA SER A 71 -6.77 15.03 0.91
C SER A 71 -7.55 14.84 -0.39
N SER A 72 -8.17 15.93 -0.84
CA SER A 72 -9.05 16.00 -2.00
C SER A 72 -8.30 16.40 -3.27
N ASP A 73 -8.00 17.69 -3.39
CA ASP A 73 -7.26 18.30 -4.50
C ASP A 73 -5.80 18.49 -4.12
N GLU A 74 -4.85 18.21 -5.02
CA GLU A 74 -3.42 18.44 -4.76
C GLU A 74 -2.93 19.68 -5.48
N TYR A 75 -2.34 20.60 -4.72
CA TYR A 75 -1.74 21.82 -5.22
C TYR A 75 -0.25 21.65 -5.56
N ALA A 76 0.43 20.75 -4.86
CA ALA A 76 1.79 20.34 -5.17
C ALA A 76 1.97 18.85 -4.83
N ARG A 77 2.75 18.14 -5.66
CA ARG A 77 3.10 16.72 -5.47
C ARG A 77 4.35 16.38 -6.26
N ASP A 78 4.97 15.27 -5.89
CA ASP A 78 5.98 14.64 -6.75
C ASP A 78 5.39 13.93 -7.97
N LEU A 79 6.29 13.56 -8.88
CA LEU A 79 5.98 12.74 -10.05
C LEU A 79 5.42 11.36 -9.64
N VAL A 80 6.05 10.73 -8.64
CA VAL A 80 5.51 9.55 -8.00
C VAL A 80 4.54 10.01 -6.92
N SER A 81 3.30 9.56 -7.02
CA SER A 81 2.21 10.02 -6.16
C SER A 81 1.54 8.80 -5.53
N PRO A 82 2.12 8.22 -4.46
CA PRO A 82 1.47 7.12 -3.75
C PRO A 82 0.09 7.55 -3.26
N VAL A 83 -0.85 6.60 -3.22
CA VAL A 83 -2.24 6.85 -2.78
C VAL A 83 -2.30 7.06 -1.28
N ALA A 84 -1.46 6.35 -0.54
CA ALA A 84 -1.39 6.41 0.90
C ALA A 84 0.06 6.47 1.37
N MET A 85 0.26 7.09 2.52
CA MET A 85 1.54 7.10 3.24
C MET A 85 1.26 7.17 4.73
N THR A 86 2.02 6.39 5.50
CA THR A 86 1.98 6.43 6.96
C THR A 86 3.16 7.20 7.54
N LEU A 87 2.88 8.08 8.51
CA LEU A 87 3.87 8.72 9.37
C LEU A 87 3.42 8.50 10.82
N ASP A 88 4.20 7.74 11.58
CA ASP A 88 3.86 7.27 12.93
C ASP A 88 2.48 6.59 12.97
N ARG A 89 1.51 7.20 13.65
CA ARG A 89 0.10 6.72 13.71
C ARG A 89 -0.86 7.56 12.84
N THR A 90 -0.32 8.31 11.88
CA THR A 90 -1.11 9.14 10.96
C THR A 90 -0.99 8.60 9.54
N ILE A 91 -2.13 8.27 8.93
CA ILE A 91 -2.22 7.77 7.56
C ILE A 91 -2.79 8.87 6.68
N PHE A 92 -1.99 9.32 5.71
CA PHE A 92 -2.37 10.32 4.73
C PHE A 92 -2.92 9.63 3.49
N LEU A 93 -4.21 9.81 3.21
CA LEU A 93 -4.87 9.28 2.01
C LEU A 93 -5.06 10.39 0.98
N ARG A 94 -4.70 10.11 -0.28
CA ARG A 94 -4.67 11.08 -1.37
C ARG A 94 -5.68 10.70 -2.43
N ARG A 95 -6.90 11.25 -2.32
CA ARG A 95 -8.00 10.89 -3.22
C ARG A 95 -7.68 11.22 -4.68
N GLN A 96 -7.06 12.38 -4.96
CA GLN A 96 -6.65 12.72 -6.33
C GLN A 96 -5.62 11.73 -6.91
N ALA A 97 -4.73 11.19 -6.07
CA ALA A 97 -3.79 10.16 -6.50
C ALA A 97 -4.52 8.88 -6.90
N LEU A 98 -5.50 8.45 -6.11
CA LEU A 98 -6.33 7.30 -6.45
C LEU A 98 -7.19 7.54 -7.69
N GLN A 99 -7.74 8.74 -7.89
CA GLN A 99 -8.48 9.07 -9.12
C GLN A 99 -7.61 8.89 -10.37
N ARG A 100 -6.35 9.33 -10.34
CA ARG A 100 -5.41 9.15 -11.46
C ARG A 100 -5.09 7.68 -11.69
N LEU A 101 -4.80 6.94 -10.62
CA LEU A 101 -4.56 5.51 -10.70
C LEU A 101 -5.76 4.75 -11.30
N LEU A 102 -6.97 5.05 -10.83
CA LEU A 102 -8.19 4.45 -11.36
C LEU A 102 -8.39 4.79 -12.83
N TRP A 103 -8.09 6.02 -13.25
CA TRP A 103 -8.17 6.41 -14.66
C TRP A 103 -7.24 5.57 -15.54
N GLU A 104 -6.00 5.38 -15.13
CA GLU A 104 -5.04 4.51 -15.84
C GLU A 104 -5.60 3.09 -15.98
N LYS A 105 -6.21 2.56 -14.92
CA LYS A 105 -6.80 1.22 -14.91
C LYS A 105 -8.05 1.09 -15.75
N VAL A 106 -8.92 2.09 -15.76
CA VAL A 106 -10.08 2.15 -16.65
C VAL A 106 -9.62 2.13 -18.11
N GLN A 107 -8.58 2.90 -18.44
CA GLN A 107 -8.01 2.91 -19.80
C GLN A 107 -7.43 1.53 -20.17
N GLU A 108 -6.65 0.91 -19.28
CA GLU A 108 -6.08 -0.43 -19.48
C GLU A 108 -7.16 -1.47 -19.79
N ILE A 109 -8.25 -1.50 -19.01
CA ILE A 109 -9.38 -2.42 -19.19
C ILE A 109 -10.16 -2.10 -20.47
N SER A 110 -10.32 -0.82 -20.82
CA SER A 110 -11.03 -0.44 -22.05
C SER A 110 -10.35 -0.99 -23.32
N TRP A 111 -9.02 -1.15 -23.29
CA TRP A 111 -8.24 -1.75 -24.37
C TRP A 111 -8.21 -3.27 -24.28
N ASN A 112 -8.15 -3.81 -23.06
CA ASN A 112 -8.09 -5.23 -22.76
C ASN A 112 -9.43 -5.71 -22.18
N LYS A 113 -10.35 -6.15 -23.05
CA LYS A 113 -11.71 -6.62 -22.71
C LYS A 113 -11.76 -7.92 -21.87
N ALA A 114 -10.70 -8.24 -21.14
CA ALA A 114 -10.65 -9.37 -20.24
C ALA A 114 -11.50 -9.08 -18.99
N GLU A 115 -12.29 -10.07 -18.56
CA GLU A 115 -13.02 -10.02 -17.29
C GLU A 115 -12.08 -10.26 -16.11
N THR A 116 -11.23 -9.28 -15.81
CA THR A 116 -10.31 -9.31 -14.67
C THR A 116 -11.03 -8.97 -13.36
N ALA A 117 -10.41 -9.27 -12.21
CA ALA A 117 -10.91 -8.84 -10.91
C ALA A 117 -11.14 -7.31 -10.85
N LEU A 118 -10.23 -6.53 -11.43
CA LEU A 118 -10.36 -5.08 -11.51
C LEU A 118 -11.52 -4.64 -12.42
N ALA A 119 -11.76 -5.35 -13.54
CA ALA A 119 -12.93 -5.08 -14.37
C ALA A 119 -14.24 -5.34 -13.60
N ARG A 120 -14.27 -6.38 -12.75
CA ARG A 120 -15.41 -6.68 -11.87
C ARG A 120 -15.64 -5.60 -10.81
N SER A 121 -14.58 -5.10 -10.17
CA SER A 121 -14.73 -4.03 -9.18
C SER A 121 -15.30 -2.73 -9.79
N LEU A 122 -15.06 -2.51 -11.09
CA LEU A 122 -15.55 -1.36 -11.82
C LEU A 122 -16.91 -1.60 -12.51
N GLN A 123 -17.53 -2.77 -12.35
CA GLN A 123 -18.89 -2.98 -12.84
C GLN A 123 -19.87 -2.04 -12.14
N GLY A 124 -20.81 -1.48 -12.93
CA GLY A 124 -21.79 -0.51 -12.45
C GLY A 124 -21.33 0.95 -12.46
N TRP A 125 -20.04 1.23 -12.67
CA TRP A 125 -19.55 2.61 -12.83
C TRP A 125 -19.65 3.05 -14.30
N ASP A 126 -20.39 4.12 -14.57
CA ASP A 126 -20.52 4.69 -15.92
C ASP A 126 -19.54 5.84 -16.15
N PHE A 127 -18.43 5.55 -16.83
CA PHE A 127 -17.40 6.54 -17.17
C PHE A 127 -17.67 7.33 -18.46
N SER A 128 -18.79 7.10 -19.17
CA SER A 128 -19.02 7.67 -20.50
C SER A 128 -19.45 9.14 -20.50
N GLY A 129 -20.19 9.58 -19.47
CA GLY A 129 -20.73 10.93 -19.39
C GLY A 129 -19.86 11.93 -18.63
N ASN A 130 -19.57 11.63 -17.36
CA ASN A 130 -18.77 12.48 -16.47
C ASN A 130 -17.71 11.65 -15.74
N PRO A 131 -16.62 11.24 -16.45
CA PRO A 131 -15.61 10.36 -15.89
C PRO A 131 -14.94 10.94 -14.64
N GLU A 132 -14.76 12.27 -14.56
CA GLU A 132 -14.15 12.92 -13.40
C GLU A 132 -14.97 12.69 -12.13
N ASN A 133 -16.28 12.95 -12.16
CA ASN A 133 -17.14 12.74 -11.00
C ASN A 133 -17.28 11.26 -10.63
N VAL A 134 -17.21 10.36 -11.62
CA VAL A 134 -17.31 8.91 -11.41
C VAL A 134 -16.03 8.38 -10.80
N LEU A 135 -14.86 8.81 -11.29
CA LEU A 135 -13.55 8.52 -10.70
C LEU A 135 -13.46 9.03 -9.27
N ARG A 136 -13.98 10.23 -9.00
CA ARG A 136 -14.02 10.81 -7.66
C ARG A 136 -14.77 9.91 -6.67
N GLN A 137 -15.97 9.47 -7.05
CA GLN A 137 -16.79 8.56 -6.23
C GLN A 137 -16.17 7.16 -6.10
N ALA A 138 -15.59 6.63 -7.18
CA ALA A 138 -14.89 5.35 -7.13
C ALA A 138 -13.64 5.41 -6.24
N ALA A 139 -12.90 6.52 -6.28
CA ALA A 139 -11.77 6.75 -5.39
C ALA A 139 -12.24 6.81 -3.92
N GLU A 140 -13.31 7.55 -3.61
CA GLU A 140 -13.91 7.57 -2.26
C GLU A 140 -14.25 6.15 -1.78
N ARG A 141 -14.80 5.31 -2.67
CA ARG A 141 -15.14 3.92 -2.36
C ARG A 141 -13.92 3.06 -2.04
N PHE A 142 -12.86 3.16 -2.84
CA PHE A 142 -11.70 2.27 -2.75
C PHE A 142 -10.59 2.77 -1.82
N LEU A 143 -10.66 4.01 -1.33
CA LEU A 143 -9.67 4.56 -0.40
C LEU A 143 -9.52 3.73 0.88
N SER A 144 -10.60 3.11 1.37
CA SER A 144 -10.56 2.26 2.57
C SER A 144 -9.62 1.08 2.43
N VAL A 145 -9.49 0.50 1.23
CA VAL A 145 -8.58 -0.63 0.95
C VAL A 145 -7.13 -0.23 1.22
N PHE A 146 -6.74 0.99 0.82
CA PHE A 146 -5.41 1.51 1.10
C PHE A 146 -5.24 1.86 2.57
N ALA A 147 -6.27 2.42 3.21
CA ALA A 147 -6.24 2.69 4.65
C ALA A 147 -5.97 1.42 5.46
N ASP A 148 -6.67 0.33 5.14
CA ASP A 148 -6.50 -0.94 5.84
C ASP A 148 -5.15 -1.58 5.56
N HIS A 149 -4.61 -1.44 4.35
CA HIS A 149 -3.26 -1.88 4.02
C HIS A 149 -2.21 -1.18 4.85
N GLU A 150 -2.25 0.15 4.93
CA GLU A 150 -1.32 0.96 5.73
C GLU A 150 -1.41 0.62 7.22
N ILE A 151 -2.63 0.42 7.76
CA ILE A 151 -2.82 -0.08 9.13
C ILE A 151 -2.12 -1.44 9.29
N GLY A 152 -2.29 -2.35 8.34
CA GLY A 152 -1.64 -3.64 8.31
C GLY A 152 -0.11 -3.53 8.26
N GLU A 153 0.43 -2.60 7.48
CA GLU A 153 1.88 -2.37 7.37
C GLU A 153 2.49 -1.89 8.68
N VAL A 154 1.77 -1.04 9.42
CA VAL A 154 2.19 -0.62 10.78
C VAL A 154 2.14 -1.81 11.73
N MET A 155 1.06 -2.59 11.73
CA MET A 155 0.95 -3.77 12.60
C MET A 155 2.06 -4.79 12.29
N ALA A 156 2.35 -5.06 11.02
CA ALA A 156 3.48 -5.89 10.62
C ALA A 156 4.82 -5.29 11.08
N GLY A 157 4.98 -3.97 10.99
CA GLY A 157 6.14 -3.24 11.49
C GLY A 157 6.33 -3.37 13.02
N GLU A 158 5.25 -3.32 13.80
CA GLU A 158 5.27 -3.52 15.26
C GLU A 158 5.79 -4.93 15.64
N HIS A 159 5.58 -5.94 14.78
CA HIS A 159 6.13 -7.28 14.96
C HIS A 159 7.60 -7.42 14.52
N LEU A 160 7.96 -6.82 13.38
CA LEU A 160 9.26 -7.06 12.73
C LEU A 160 10.36 -6.06 13.12
N GLY A 161 9.97 -4.83 13.43
CA GLY A 161 10.86 -3.72 13.77
C GLY A 161 11.81 -3.30 12.64
N GLU A 162 12.79 -2.45 12.99
CA GLU A 162 13.76 -1.85 12.05
C GLU A 162 14.64 -2.90 11.34
N ARG A 163 14.83 -4.08 11.95
CA ARG A 163 15.59 -5.21 11.40
C ARG A 163 15.10 -5.63 10.01
N TRP A 164 13.81 -5.49 9.75
CA TRP A 164 13.24 -5.80 8.44
C TRP A 164 13.70 -4.81 7.36
N GLU A 165 13.69 -3.51 7.67
CA GLU A 165 14.14 -2.47 6.75
C GLU A 165 15.65 -2.57 6.49
N ASP A 166 16.44 -2.86 7.53
CA ASP A 166 17.87 -3.11 7.41
C ASP A 166 18.15 -4.31 6.49
N MET A 167 17.42 -5.41 6.68
CA MET A 167 17.50 -6.58 5.81
C MET A 167 17.13 -6.22 4.36
N LEU A 168 16.00 -5.53 4.13
CA LEU A 168 15.60 -5.09 2.79
C LEU A 168 16.70 -4.23 2.12
N GLY A 169 17.34 -3.36 2.90
CA GLY A 169 18.48 -2.55 2.46
C GLY A 169 19.67 -3.37 1.95
N SER A 170 19.88 -4.58 2.47
CA SER A 170 20.94 -5.50 2.00
C SER A 170 20.63 -6.23 0.69
N HIS A 171 19.40 -6.09 0.19
CA HIS A 171 18.88 -6.78 -1.00
C HIS A 171 18.42 -5.84 -2.10
N LEU A 172 18.68 -4.53 -1.99
CA LEU A 172 18.21 -3.51 -2.92
C LEU A 172 18.42 -3.88 -4.39
N ASP A 173 17.41 -3.56 -5.21
CA ASP A 173 17.39 -3.75 -6.66
C ASP A 173 17.46 -5.22 -7.12
N SER A 174 17.06 -6.15 -6.26
CA SER A 174 16.96 -7.58 -6.59
C SER A 174 15.51 -8.07 -6.71
N ARG A 175 15.31 -9.16 -7.45
CA ARG A 175 14.01 -9.87 -7.46
C ARG A 175 13.64 -10.35 -6.05
N LEU A 176 14.64 -10.71 -5.25
CA LEU A 176 14.45 -11.13 -3.87
C LEU A 176 13.86 -10.01 -3.02
N GLU A 177 14.32 -8.76 -3.16
CA GLU A 177 13.72 -7.59 -2.49
C GLU A 177 12.22 -7.49 -2.76
N LEU A 178 11.82 -7.63 -4.03
CA LEU A 178 10.41 -7.54 -4.43
C LEU A 178 9.56 -8.66 -3.82
N GLN A 179 10.13 -9.87 -3.67
CA GLN A 179 9.45 -10.98 -3.02
C GLN A 179 9.36 -10.78 -1.51
N LEU A 180 10.43 -10.29 -0.88
CA LEU A 180 10.44 -9.97 0.55
C LEU A 180 9.39 -8.90 0.88
N ARG A 181 9.32 -7.82 0.10
CA ARG A 181 8.24 -6.83 0.22
C ARG A 181 6.86 -7.48 0.11
N ALA A 182 6.64 -8.30 -0.93
CA ALA A 182 5.37 -9.00 -1.10
C ALA A 182 4.98 -9.90 0.09
N VAL A 183 5.95 -10.55 0.75
CA VAL A 183 5.71 -11.37 1.95
C VAL A 183 5.22 -10.50 3.11
N ARG A 184 5.88 -9.36 3.37
CA ARG A 184 5.43 -8.41 4.39
C ARG A 184 4.07 -7.79 4.03
N ASP A 185 3.83 -7.44 2.77
CA ASP A 185 2.55 -6.93 2.31
C ASP A 185 1.42 -7.95 2.56
N PHE A 186 1.68 -9.25 2.37
CA PHE A 186 0.70 -10.28 2.71
C PHE A 186 0.48 -10.42 4.21
N LEU A 187 1.52 -10.31 5.05
CA LEU A 187 1.32 -10.22 6.49
C LEU A 187 0.42 -9.03 6.85
N ALA A 188 0.71 -7.84 6.32
CA ALA A 188 -0.10 -6.64 6.50
C ALA A 188 -1.56 -6.84 6.08
N ASP A 189 -1.77 -7.40 4.88
CA ASP A 189 -3.11 -7.63 4.35
C ASP A 189 -3.89 -8.70 5.13
N HIS A 190 -3.21 -9.72 5.68
CA HIS A 190 -3.85 -10.70 6.56
C HIS A 190 -4.15 -10.17 7.96
N LEU A 191 -3.40 -9.18 8.44
CA LEU A 191 -3.65 -8.53 9.74
C LEU A 191 -4.82 -7.53 9.70
N SER A 192 -5.06 -6.90 8.55
CA SER A 192 -5.97 -5.76 8.45
C SER A 192 -6.88 -5.79 7.21
N THR A 193 -6.32 -5.68 6.00
CA THR A 193 -7.07 -5.50 4.75
C THR A 193 -8.09 -6.60 4.49
N LEU A 194 -7.64 -7.85 4.37
CA LEU A 194 -8.49 -8.98 4.03
C LEU A 194 -9.53 -9.30 5.10
N PRO A 195 -9.20 -9.34 6.41
CA PRO A 195 -10.21 -9.49 7.46
C PRO A 195 -11.32 -8.46 7.37
N HIS A 196 -10.99 -7.18 7.17
CA HIS A 196 -11.99 -6.13 7.09
C HIS A 196 -12.89 -6.26 5.85
N LEU A 197 -12.30 -6.51 4.68
CA LEU A 197 -13.07 -6.72 3.45
C LEU A 197 -14.01 -7.93 3.55
N LEU A 198 -13.60 -8.96 4.28
CA LEU A 198 -14.40 -10.17 4.49
C LEU A 198 -15.42 -10.02 5.63
N GLU A 199 -15.17 -9.21 6.65
CA GLU A 199 -16.15 -8.92 7.69
C GLU A 199 -17.36 -8.18 7.11
N GLU A 200 -17.12 -7.15 6.29
CA GLU A 200 -18.16 -6.31 5.68
C GLU A 200 -18.80 -6.92 4.42
N MET A 201 -18.23 -8.03 3.91
CA MET A 201 -18.64 -8.64 2.63
C MET A 201 -18.68 -7.63 1.48
N ASP A 202 -17.65 -6.79 1.42
CA ASP A 202 -17.53 -5.75 0.40
C ASP A 202 -17.00 -6.33 -0.91
N GLU A 203 -17.86 -6.97 -1.69
CA GLU A 203 -17.48 -7.67 -2.92
C GLU A 203 -16.71 -6.76 -3.90
N GLN A 204 -17.13 -5.50 -4.01
CA GLN A 204 -16.53 -4.55 -4.93
C GLN A 204 -15.10 -4.19 -4.52
N CYS A 205 -14.87 -3.92 -3.22
CA CYS A 205 -13.54 -3.67 -2.70
C CYS A 205 -12.68 -4.94 -2.68
N LEU A 206 -13.27 -6.11 -2.48
CA LEU A 206 -12.56 -7.39 -2.59
C LEU A 206 -12.06 -7.63 -4.03
N HIS A 207 -12.93 -7.43 -5.02
CA HIS A 207 -12.52 -7.43 -6.43
C HIS A 207 -11.42 -6.40 -6.72
N PHE A 208 -11.52 -5.20 -6.14
CA PHE A 208 -10.52 -4.15 -6.32
C PHE A 208 -9.17 -4.57 -5.74
N TYR A 209 -9.13 -5.08 -4.52
CA TYR A 209 -7.93 -5.61 -3.87
C TYR A 209 -7.22 -6.65 -4.76
N PHE A 210 -7.94 -7.68 -5.20
CA PHE A 210 -7.38 -8.73 -6.07
C PHE A 210 -6.97 -8.20 -7.45
N GLY A 211 -7.70 -7.21 -7.97
CA GLY A 211 -7.38 -6.51 -9.20
C GLY A 211 -6.07 -5.73 -9.13
N MET A 212 -5.79 -5.15 -7.97
CA MET A 212 -4.63 -4.31 -7.70
C MET A 212 -3.35 -5.09 -7.32
N LEU A 213 -3.45 -6.39 -7.05
CA LEU A 213 -2.28 -7.22 -6.76
C LEU A 213 -1.25 -7.16 -7.91
N SER A 214 -0.01 -6.81 -7.55
CA SER A 214 1.10 -6.76 -8.49
C SER A 214 1.47 -8.16 -9.01
N PRO A 215 2.17 -8.26 -10.16
CA PRO A 215 2.58 -9.55 -10.71
C PRO A 215 3.40 -10.41 -9.74
N ILE A 216 4.27 -9.78 -8.94
CA ILE A 216 5.09 -10.49 -7.96
C ILE A 216 4.23 -11.06 -6.82
N ARG A 217 3.26 -10.28 -6.32
CA ARG A 217 2.31 -10.75 -5.29
C ARG A 217 1.46 -11.93 -5.78
N LYS A 218 1.01 -11.89 -7.04
CA LYS A 218 0.29 -13.00 -7.68
C LYS A 218 1.12 -14.28 -7.79
N THR A 219 2.43 -14.14 -8.01
CA THR A 219 3.37 -15.28 -8.09
C THR A 219 3.72 -15.82 -6.70
N VAL A 220 3.82 -14.95 -5.69
CA VAL A 220 4.16 -15.32 -4.31
C VAL A 220 3.03 -16.10 -3.64
N TYR A 221 1.77 -15.76 -3.92
CA TYR A 221 0.63 -16.38 -3.23
C TYR A 221 -0.51 -16.83 -4.16
N PRO A 222 -0.24 -17.77 -5.10
CA PRO A 222 -1.26 -18.30 -6.01
C PRO A 222 -2.44 -18.98 -5.28
N ARG A 223 -2.24 -19.55 -4.09
CA ARG A 223 -3.33 -20.16 -3.31
C ARG A 223 -4.42 -19.15 -2.93
N LEU A 224 -4.05 -17.91 -2.63
CA LEU A 224 -5.03 -16.84 -2.35
C LEU A 224 -5.87 -16.52 -3.58
N LEU A 225 -5.26 -16.51 -4.77
CA LEU A 225 -5.98 -16.32 -6.03
C LEU A 225 -6.97 -17.46 -6.30
N ALA A 226 -6.55 -18.70 -6.04
CA ALA A 226 -7.44 -19.86 -6.17
C ALA A 226 -8.63 -19.79 -5.18
N ALA A 227 -8.41 -19.30 -3.96
CA ALA A 227 -9.49 -19.09 -3.00
C ALA A 227 -10.46 -17.98 -3.44
N TYR A 228 -9.95 -16.88 -4.01
CA TYR A 228 -10.77 -15.85 -4.65
C TYR A 228 -11.60 -16.40 -5.81
N ASP A 229 -11.00 -17.22 -6.69
CA ASP A 229 -11.73 -17.81 -7.81
C ASP A 229 -12.83 -18.77 -7.34
N ARG A 230 -12.56 -19.57 -6.29
CA ARG A 230 -13.58 -20.42 -5.66
C ARG A 230 -14.74 -19.59 -5.09
N TRP A 231 -14.43 -18.53 -4.33
CA TRP A 231 -15.45 -17.62 -3.80
C TRP A 231 -16.29 -17.01 -4.93
N ARG A 232 -15.65 -16.58 -6.03
CA ARG A 232 -16.34 -16.02 -7.21
C ARG A 232 -17.31 -17.03 -7.84
N GLU A 233 -16.98 -18.32 -7.81
CA GLU A 233 -17.80 -19.39 -8.41
C GLU A 233 -18.93 -19.87 -7.48
N SER A 234 -18.68 -19.94 -6.17
CA SER A 234 -19.63 -20.45 -5.19
C SER A 234 -20.48 -19.36 -4.52
N ALA A 235 -20.04 -18.10 -4.56
CA ALA A 235 -20.48 -17.00 -3.70
C ALA A 235 -20.36 -17.28 -2.19
N ASP A 236 -19.63 -18.33 -1.80
CA ASP A 236 -19.37 -18.69 -0.42
C ASP A 236 -18.02 -18.10 0.03
N PRO A 237 -18.02 -17.09 0.93
CA PRO A 237 -16.80 -16.44 1.38
C PRO A 237 -16.02 -17.28 2.39
N GLU A 238 -16.62 -18.33 2.96
CA GLU A 238 -16.06 -19.03 4.11
C GLU A 238 -14.70 -19.68 3.83
N PRO A 239 -14.47 -20.36 2.68
CA PRO A 239 -13.15 -20.90 2.37
C PRO A 239 -12.06 -19.82 2.25
N LEU A 240 -12.41 -18.61 1.78
CA LEU A 240 -11.48 -17.50 1.70
C LEU A 240 -11.23 -16.89 3.08
N ARG A 241 -12.28 -16.74 3.91
CA ARG A 241 -12.17 -16.28 5.30
C ARG A 241 -11.27 -17.18 6.12
N GLN A 242 -11.51 -18.49 6.09
CA GLN A 242 -10.70 -19.47 6.77
C GLN A 242 -9.23 -19.40 6.33
N LEU A 243 -8.96 -19.29 5.02
CA LEU A 243 -7.60 -19.13 4.52
C LEU A 243 -6.93 -17.86 5.04
N VAL A 244 -7.67 -16.75 5.13
CA VAL A 244 -7.14 -15.48 5.63
C VAL A 244 -6.78 -15.58 7.12
N GLU A 245 -7.67 -16.14 7.93
CA GLU A 245 -7.49 -16.29 9.37
C GLU A 245 -6.34 -17.25 9.73
N GLU A 246 -6.29 -18.42 9.08
CA GLU A 246 -5.30 -19.45 9.40
C GLU A 246 -3.87 -19.06 9.02
N ARG A 247 -3.70 -18.17 8.03
CA ARG A 247 -2.40 -17.87 7.43
C ARG A 247 -1.67 -16.67 8.04
N VAL A 248 -2.30 -15.92 8.95
CA VAL A 248 -1.61 -14.83 9.68
C VAL A 248 -0.34 -15.36 10.35
N SER A 249 -0.46 -16.45 11.11
CA SER A 249 0.67 -17.08 11.81
C SER A 249 1.74 -17.58 10.84
N ASP A 250 1.36 -18.12 9.69
CA ASP A 250 2.31 -18.62 8.71
C ASP A 250 3.14 -17.52 8.06
N TRP A 251 2.51 -16.37 7.76
CA TRP A 251 3.20 -15.20 7.23
C TRP A 251 4.14 -14.59 8.27
N LEU A 252 3.70 -14.48 9.52
CA LEU A 252 4.54 -13.97 10.61
C LEU A 252 5.77 -14.86 10.81
N ILE A 253 5.58 -16.18 10.91
CA ILE A 253 6.69 -17.16 11.03
C ILE A 253 7.63 -17.03 9.82
N ALA A 254 7.10 -16.90 8.60
CA ALA A 254 7.94 -16.73 7.42
C ALA A 254 8.82 -15.47 7.52
N CYS A 255 8.25 -14.33 7.95
CA CYS A 255 9.03 -13.11 8.16
C CYS A 255 10.11 -13.28 9.23
N GLU A 256 9.78 -13.91 10.37
CA GLU A 256 10.72 -14.15 11.47
C GLU A 256 11.88 -15.08 11.08
N ASP A 257 11.58 -16.17 10.38
CA ASP A 257 12.59 -17.14 9.91
C ASP A 257 13.49 -16.52 8.83
N ILE A 258 12.94 -15.67 7.96
CA ILE A 258 13.70 -14.88 6.98
C ILE A 258 14.67 -13.93 7.69
N LEU A 259 14.23 -13.22 8.74
CA LEU A 259 15.10 -12.35 9.54
C LEU A 259 16.21 -13.16 10.23
N ALA A 260 15.88 -14.30 10.82
CA ALA A 260 16.87 -15.18 11.46
C ALA A 260 17.90 -15.70 10.44
N ALA A 261 17.47 -16.02 9.22
CA ALA A 261 18.37 -16.43 8.13
C ALA A 261 19.35 -15.31 7.74
N HIS A 262 18.87 -14.06 7.67
CA HIS A 262 19.70 -12.89 7.40
C HIS A 262 20.77 -12.67 8.49
N GLU A 263 20.41 -12.78 9.76
CA GLU A 263 21.28 -12.49 10.90
C GLU A 263 22.37 -13.53 11.19
N SER A 264 22.26 -14.72 10.61
CA SER A 264 23.19 -15.83 10.87
C SER A 264 24.64 -15.60 10.36
N GLN A 265 24.98 -14.39 9.88
CA GLN A 265 26.30 -13.78 9.59
C GLN A 265 27.38 -14.61 8.84
N SER A 266 27.11 -15.84 8.40
CA SER A 266 28.08 -16.58 7.60
C SER A 266 28.04 -16.15 6.12
N THR A 267 29.15 -16.37 5.42
CA THR A 267 29.23 -16.32 3.95
C THR A 267 28.05 -17.09 3.35
N GLY A 268 27.21 -16.42 2.55
CA GLY A 268 26.00 -17.00 1.94
C GLY A 268 24.65 -16.53 2.51
N GLY A 269 24.60 -15.50 3.36
CA GLY A 269 23.35 -14.97 3.93
C GLY A 269 22.24 -14.69 2.92
N GLN A 270 22.57 -14.13 1.74
CA GLN A 270 21.56 -13.87 0.71
C GLN A 270 20.93 -15.15 0.12
N GLN A 271 21.73 -16.20 -0.07
CA GLN A 271 21.21 -17.48 -0.57
C GLN A 271 20.30 -18.13 0.47
N ARG A 272 20.69 -18.09 1.76
CA ARG A 272 19.83 -18.62 2.83
C ARG A 272 18.50 -17.90 2.93
N VAL A 273 18.49 -16.57 2.83
CA VAL A 273 17.24 -15.81 2.80
C VAL A 273 16.35 -16.26 1.64
N ALA A 274 16.93 -16.46 0.44
CA ALA A 274 16.19 -16.97 -0.71
C ALA A 274 15.65 -18.39 -0.49
N ASP A 275 16.48 -19.31 0.04
CA ASP A 275 16.09 -20.70 0.31
C ASP A 275 14.99 -20.78 1.38
N THR A 276 15.12 -20.00 2.46
CA THR A 276 14.10 -19.90 3.52
C THR A 276 12.79 -19.36 2.95
N LEU A 277 12.85 -18.27 2.19
CA LEU A 277 11.68 -17.72 1.52
C LEU A 277 10.98 -18.79 0.66
N GLU A 278 11.72 -19.48 -0.21
CA GLU A 278 11.16 -20.51 -1.09
C GLU A 278 10.46 -21.62 -0.30
N GLN A 279 11.08 -22.13 0.78
CA GLN A 279 10.47 -23.14 1.65
C GLN A 279 9.15 -22.69 2.29
N HIS A 280 9.07 -21.43 2.75
CA HIS A 280 7.83 -20.89 3.30
C HIS A 280 6.77 -20.70 2.22
N LEU A 281 7.14 -20.22 1.03
CA LEU A 281 6.19 -20.08 -0.08
C LEU A 281 5.63 -21.43 -0.52
N GLU A 282 6.45 -22.49 -0.58
CA GLU A 282 5.97 -23.86 -0.83
C GLU A 282 5.01 -24.33 0.26
N ARG A 283 5.30 -24.06 1.54
CA ARG A 283 4.43 -24.42 2.67
C ARG A 283 3.08 -23.68 2.61
N ILE A 284 3.11 -22.37 2.40
CA ILE A 284 1.91 -21.52 2.37
C ILE A 284 0.99 -21.88 1.19
N ASN A 285 1.58 -22.31 0.07
CA ASN A 285 0.83 -22.64 -1.14
C ASN A 285 0.47 -24.14 -1.29
N ARG A 286 0.92 -25.05 -0.41
CA ARG A 286 0.43 -26.44 -0.36
C ARG A 286 -1.02 -26.47 0.10
N ASP A 287 -1.86 -27.34 -0.47
CA ASP A 287 -3.29 -27.52 -0.12
C ASP A 287 -3.52 -27.88 1.36
#